data_AF-A0A6A5GA57-F1
#
_entry.id   AF-A0A6A5GA57-F1
#
_cell.length_a   1.000
_cell.length_b   1.000
_cell.length_c   1.000
_cell.angle_alpha   90.00
_cell.angle_beta   90.00
_cell.angle_gamma   90.00
#
_symmetry.space_group_name_H-M   'P 1'
#
loop_
_entity.id
_entity.type
_entity.pdbx_description
1 polymer ?
#
loop_
_entity_poly.entity_id
_entity_poly.type
_entity_poly.pdbx_seq_one_letter_code
_entity_poly.pdbx_strand_id
1 'polypeptide(L)'
;MVYIGFLHLWSPIVFGILSYFSNTIFIYIILRKTRSSFGAYKYMLMSFGIFDIMYSTVDMVVAMGSHSEGNTFCVFVSHGPFAHDIELGFKALCVRCMFFSLSYGVLEVHFIYRYIALCRPKWISIFSEPKWITVMALGVFGQGIVWFCSVYFCMWSDDEMRSYLEVPFRRDYNADVHKIPILGSTYWGASTKLIVPDMSKNTKKMHRNLLKALAIQTFIPFAISYVPCVVAWSVPIIHVDTKSLNNFTAVIAVAAFPFIDPLAIMLFLPDYRNSLFRIFLPCYFNPTRTYPETTAGEVSGRTTNT
;
A
#
# COMPACT_ATOMS: atom_id res chain seq x y z
N MET A 1 -18.80 6.57 23.28
CA MET A 1 -19.31 5.34 22.64
C MET A 1 -20.21 5.74 21.50
N VAL A 2 -19.91 5.27 20.29
CA VAL A 2 -20.73 5.42 19.09
C VAL A 2 -21.51 4.13 18.90
N TYR A 3 -22.84 4.21 18.95
CA TYR A 3 -23.70 3.07 18.65
C TYR A 3 -24.02 3.05 17.16
N ILE A 4 -23.65 1.97 16.48
CA ILE A 4 -23.91 1.79 15.04
C ILE A 4 -25.14 0.88 14.83
N GLY A 5 -25.19 -0.24 15.56
CA GLY A 5 -26.32 -1.18 15.47
C GLY A 5 -26.03 -2.51 16.17
N PHE A 6 -27.07 -3.33 16.31
CA PHE A 6 -27.00 -4.63 16.98
C PHE A 6 -25.95 -5.56 16.35
N LEU A 7 -25.94 -5.71 15.03
CA LEU A 7 -25.00 -6.59 14.34
C LEU A 7 -23.55 -6.12 14.50
N HIS A 8 -23.30 -4.81 14.42
CA HIS A 8 -21.96 -4.25 14.61
C HIS A 8 -21.38 -4.60 15.99
N LEU A 9 -22.24 -4.55 17.02
CA LEU A 9 -21.86 -4.84 18.40
C LEU A 9 -21.60 -6.33 18.64
N TRP A 10 -22.51 -7.19 18.17
CA TRP A 10 -22.49 -8.61 18.55
C TRP A 10 -21.73 -9.53 17.59
N SER A 11 -21.62 -9.18 16.30
CA SER A 11 -20.96 -10.05 15.32
C SER A 11 -19.49 -10.34 15.66
N PRO A 12 -18.62 -9.36 15.99
CA PRO A 12 -17.22 -9.64 16.32
C PRO A 12 -17.09 -10.55 17.56
N ILE A 13 -17.97 -10.39 18.55
CA ILE A 13 -17.97 -11.19 19.77
C ILE A 13 -18.37 -12.64 19.47
N VAL A 14 -19.48 -12.84 18.77
CA VAL A 14 -20.00 -14.18 18.45
C VAL A 14 -19.01 -14.93 17.54
N PHE A 15 -18.54 -14.30 16.46
CA PHE A 15 -17.57 -14.91 15.56
C PHE A 15 -16.21 -15.12 16.22
N GLY A 16 -15.80 -14.22 17.12
CA GLY A 16 -14.62 -14.40 17.94
C GLY A 16 -14.70 -15.65 18.80
N ILE A 17 -15.77 -15.82 19.60
CA ILE A 17 -15.99 -17.01 20.44
C ILE A 17 -15.99 -18.31 19.60
N LEU A 18 -16.65 -18.29 18.44
CA LEU A 18 -16.65 -19.42 17.51
C LEU A 18 -15.25 -19.72 16.97
N SER A 19 -14.46 -18.69 16.66
CA SER A 19 -13.06 -18.80 16.25
C SER A 19 -12.18 -19.42 17.33
N TYR A 20 -12.29 -18.98 18.59
CA TYR A 20 -11.57 -19.62 19.71
C TYR A 20 -11.89 -21.10 19.82
N PHE A 21 -13.18 -21.46 19.78
CA PHE A 21 -13.61 -22.85 19.90
C PHE A 21 -13.11 -23.71 18.74
N SER A 22 -13.34 -23.28 17.50
CA SER A 22 -12.99 -24.05 16.30
C SER A 22 -11.47 -24.18 16.13
N ASN A 23 -10.71 -23.10 16.31
CA ASN A 23 -9.26 -23.12 16.15
C ASN A 23 -8.55 -23.87 17.28
N THR A 24 -9.10 -23.86 18.51
CA THR A 24 -8.58 -24.69 19.60
C THR A 24 -8.76 -26.18 19.30
N ILE A 25 -9.94 -26.58 18.81
CA ILE A 25 -10.19 -27.97 18.38
C ILE A 25 -9.28 -28.35 17.21
N PHE A 26 -9.11 -27.45 16.23
CA PHE A 26 -8.23 -27.66 15.08
C PHE A 26 -6.79 -27.91 15.51
N ILE A 27 -6.24 -27.07 16.38
CA ILE A 27 -4.88 -27.24 16.94
C ILE A 27 -4.78 -28.55 17.73
N TYR A 28 -5.78 -28.88 18.56
CA TYR A 28 -5.81 -30.15 19.31
C TYR A 28 -5.78 -31.37 18.39
N ILE A 29 -6.55 -31.36 17.30
CA ILE A 29 -6.55 -32.44 16.30
C ILE A 29 -5.18 -32.55 15.63
N ILE A 30 -4.56 -31.42 15.25
CA ILE A 30 -3.24 -31.43 14.62
C ILE A 30 -2.21 -32.07 15.55
N LEU A 31 -2.21 -31.72 16.84
CA LEU A 31 -1.28 -32.27 17.83
C LEU A 31 -1.46 -33.77 18.07
N ARG A 32 -2.69 -34.29 18.00
CA ARG A 32 -3.01 -35.68 18.42
C ARG A 32 -3.16 -36.67 17.27
N LYS A 33 -3.59 -36.24 16.08
CA LYS A 33 -3.96 -37.14 14.97
C LYS A 33 -3.08 -37.02 13.72
N THR A 34 -2.17 -36.06 13.66
CA THR A 34 -1.33 -35.88 12.47
C THR A 34 -0.19 -36.89 12.44
N ARG A 35 -0.08 -37.66 11.35
CA ARG A 35 1.02 -38.62 11.14
C ARG A 35 2.38 -37.91 11.17
N SER A 36 3.43 -38.57 11.68
CA SER A 36 4.78 -37.99 11.74
C SER A 36 5.35 -37.58 10.38
N SER A 37 4.84 -38.18 9.29
CA SER A 37 5.19 -37.85 7.90
C SER A 37 4.83 -36.41 7.48
N PHE A 38 3.98 -35.70 8.24
CA PHE A 38 3.59 -34.31 7.99
C PHE A 38 4.46 -33.27 8.74
N GLY A 39 5.65 -33.69 9.21
CA GLY A 39 6.66 -32.91 9.94
C GLY A 39 6.48 -31.39 9.97
N ALA A 40 6.96 -30.67 8.95
CA ALA A 40 6.88 -29.20 8.88
C ALA A 40 5.47 -28.66 8.60
N TYR A 41 4.68 -29.40 7.83
CA TYR A 41 3.31 -29.02 7.45
C TYR A 41 2.42 -28.82 8.67
N LYS A 42 2.56 -29.67 9.69
CA LYS A 42 1.77 -29.59 10.92
C LYS A 42 2.01 -28.28 11.68
N TYR A 43 3.25 -27.79 11.72
CA TYR A 43 3.59 -26.55 12.42
C TYR A 43 3.02 -25.32 11.71
N MET A 44 3.05 -25.33 10.38
CA MET A 44 2.42 -24.31 9.58
C MET A 44 0.89 -24.32 9.71
N LEU A 45 0.24 -25.49 9.77
CA LEU A 45 -1.20 -25.56 10.04
C LEU A 45 -1.56 -25.04 11.45
N MET A 46 -0.72 -25.33 12.45
CA MET A 46 -0.91 -24.77 13.79
C MET A 46 -0.74 -23.25 13.82
N SER A 47 0.20 -22.68 13.07
CA SER A 47 0.35 -21.22 13.00
C SER A 47 -0.89 -20.53 12.42
N PHE A 48 -1.63 -21.17 11.51
CA PHE A 48 -2.89 -20.64 11.00
C PHE A 48 -3.95 -20.52 12.11
N GLY A 49 -4.17 -21.59 12.88
CA GLY A 49 -5.13 -21.56 13.97
C GLY A 49 -4.74 -20.58 15.08
N ILE A 50 -3.44 -20.45 15.38
CA ILE A 50 -2.94 -19.45 16.34
C ILE A 50 -3.19 -18.04 15.80
N PHE A 51 -2.89 -17.79 14.53
CA PHE A 51 -3.11 -16.51 13.90
C PHE A 51 -4.59 -16.12 13.90
N ASP A 52 -5.49 -17.04 13.56
CA ASP A 52 -6.93 -16.80 13.57
C ASP A 52 -7.44 -16.43 14.97
N ILE A 53 -6.94 -17.09 16.01
CA ILE A 53 -7.26 -16.73 17.41
C ILE A 53 -6.77 -15.32 17.73
N MET A 54 -5.53 -14.98 17.37
CA MET A 54 -4.97 -13.64 17.59
C MET A 54 -5.76 -12.58 16.82
N TYR A 55 -6.08 -12.83 15.55
CA TYR A 55 -6.87 -11.95 14.70
C TYR A 55 -8.26 -11.71 15.31
N SER A 56 -8.96 -12.78 15.72
CA SER A 56 -10.25 -12.66 16.42
C SER A 56 -10.16 -11.90 17.73
N THR A 57 -9.05 -12.04 18.47
CA THR A 57 -8.82 -11.26 19.70
C THR A 57 -8.78 -9.77 19.37
N VAL A 58 -7.98 -9.36 18.39
CA VAL A 58 -7.87 -7.96 17.96
C VAL A 58 -9.20 -7.45 17.40
N ASP A 59 -9.92 -8.29 16.66
CA ASP A 59 -11.24 -7.97 16.10
C ASP A 59 -12.28 -7.66 17.20
N MET A 60 -12.27 -8.43 18.28
CA MET A 60 -13.17 -8.25 19.42
C MET A 60 -12.81 -7.03 20.28
N VAL A 61 -11.51 -6.82 20.54
CA VAL A 61 -11.06 -5.77 21.48
C VAL A 61 -11.13 -4.38 20.83
N VAL A 62 -10.79 -4.28 19.53
CA VAL A 62 -10.77 -3.01 18.81
C VAL A 62 -12.06 -2.87 18.01
N ALA A 63 -13.17 -2.50 18.65
CA ALA A 63 -14.46 -2.37 17.97
C ALA A 63 -14.45 -1.23 16.94
N MET A 64 -14.31 -1.59 15.66
CA MET A 64 -14.10 -0.65 14.56
C MET A 64 -15.38 -0.46 13.75
N GLY A 65 -15.85 0.77 13.62
CA GLY A 65 -16.84 1.19 12.63
C GLY A 65 -16.18 1.78 11.40
N SER A 66 -16.86 1.74 10.26
CA SER A 66 -16.48 2.48 9.06
C SER A 66 -17.58 3.47 8.67
N HIS A 67 -17.19 4.62 8.17
CA HIS A 67 -18.11 5.65 7.68
C HIS A 67 -17.52 6.30 6.43
N SER A 68 -18.38 6.53 5.44
CA SER A 68 -18.03 7.21 4.20
C SER A 68 -19.04 8.32 3.97
N GLU A 69 -18.54 9.54 3.79
CA GLU A 69 -19.38 10.69 3.41
C GLU A 69 -18.66 11.45 2.31
N GLY A 70 -19.35 11.71 1.20
CA GLY A 70 -18.78 12.36 0.03
C GLY A 70 -17.47 11.73 -0.43
N ASN A 71 -16.39 12.51 -0.36
CA ASN A 71 -15.05 12.09 -0.77
C ASN A 71 -14.17 11.70 0.43
N THR A 72 -14.72 11.41 1.60
CA THR A 72 -13.95 11.01 2.79
C THR A 72 -14.36 9.61 3.24
N PHE A 73 -13.37 8.74 3.43
CA PHE A 73 -13.53 7.44 4.07
C PHE A 73 -12.80 7.45 5.40
N CYS A 74 -13.46 6.98 6.45
CA CYS A 74 -12.83 6.82 7.75
C CYS A 74 -13.27 5.52 8.43
N VAL A 75 -12.40 5.05 9.32
CA VAL A 75 -12.74 4.05 10.31
C VAL A 75 -12.45 4.60 11.69
N PHE A 76 -13.26 4.20 12.66
CA PHE A 76 -13.27 4.81 13.98
C PHE A 76 -13.52 3.75 15.06
N VAL A 77 -13.04 4.01 16.27
CA VAL A 77 -13.35 3.15 17.42
C VAL A 77 -14.75 3.47 17.91
N SER A 78 -15.66 2.51 17.84
CA SER A 78 -17.06 2.72 18.24
C SER A 78 -17.25 2.56 19.75
N HIS A 79 -16.66 1.53 20.36
CA HIS A 79 -16.76 1.25 21.79
C HIS A 79 -15.57 0.42 22.30
N GLY A 80 -15.60 0.07 23.59
CA GLY A 80 -14.55 -0.74 24.21
C GLY A 80 -13.41 0.10 24.84
N PRO A 81 -12.30 -0.55 25.21
CA PRO A 81 -11.25 0.06 26.04
C PRO A 81 -10.54 1.23 25.36
N PHE A 82 -10.57 1.28 24.03
CA PHE A 82 -9.86 2.27 23.23
C PHE A 82 -10.73 3.43 22.74
N ALA A 83 -12.00 3.49 23.14
CA ALA A 83 -12.96 4.46 22.60
C ALA A 83 -12.82 5.88 23.16
N HIS A 84 -12.12 6.05 24.30
CA HIS A 84 -12.03 7.32 25.03
C HIS A 84 -10.69 8.04 24.88
N ASP A 85 -9.63 7.32 24.50
CA ASP A 85 -8.30 7.87 24.28
C ASP A 85 -8.03 7.90 22.77
N ILE A 86 -7.90 9.11 22.22
CA ILE A 86 -7.76 9.33 20.77
C ILE A 86 -6.45 8.73 20.25
N GLU A 87 -5.34 8.93 20.96
CA GLU A 87 -4.04 8.44 20.51
C GLU A 87 -3.96 6.92 20.63
N LEU A 88 -4.40 6.38 21.77
CA LEU A 88 -4.40 4.95 22.00
C LEU A 88 -5.37 4.23 21.06
N GLY A 89 -6.55 4.82 20.83
CA GLY A 89 -7.51 4.29 19.88
C GLY A 89 -7.05 4.34 18.43
N PHE A 90 -6.35 5.41 18.02
CA PHE A 90 -5.70 5.47 16.72
C PHE A 90 -4.64 4.36 16.56
N LYS A 91 -3.76 4.18 17.55
CA LYS A 91 -2.76 3.10 17.57
C LYS A 91 -3.43 1.73 17.52
N ALA A 92 -4.52 1.52 18.25
CA ALA A 92 -5.29 0.28 18.24
C ALA A 92 -5.91 -0.01 16.87
N LEU A 93 -6.46 1.00 16.19
CA LEU A 93 -6.95 0.85 14.82
C LEU A 93 -5.81 0.53 13.83
N CYS A 94 -4.62 1.14 13.98
CA CYS A 94 -3.44 0.80 13.17
C CYS A 94 -3.02 -0.67 13.36
N VAL A 95 -3.01 -1.17 14.61
CA VAL A 95 -2.75 -2.59 14.92
C VAL A 95 -3.81 -3.47 14.25
N ARG A 96 -5.09 -3.11 14.32
CA ARG A 96 -6.16 -3.87 13.67
C ARG A 96 -5.97 -3.94 12.15
N CYS A 97 -5.61 -2.83 11.50
CA CYS A 97 -5.26 -2.80 10.08
C CYS A 97 -4.03 -3.66 9.76
N MET A 98 -3.01 -3.67 10.62
CA MET A 98 -1.85 -4.55 10.49
C MET A 98 -2.27 -6.03 10.49
N PHE A 99 -3.17 -6.45 11.38
CA PHE A 99 -3.67 -7.83 11.42
C PHE A 99 -4.43 -8.21 10.15
N PHE A 100 -5.16 -7.26 9.54
CA PHE A 100 -5.75 -7.46 8.21
C PHE A 100 -4.68 -7.77 7.16
N SER A 101 -3.58 -7.02 7.13
CA SER A 101 -2.45 -7.29 6.22
C SER A 101 -1.75 -8.62 6.53
N LEU A 102 -1.52 -8.95 7.81
CA LEU A 102 -0.86 -10.20 8.22
C LEU A 102 -1.63 -11.43 7.75
N SER A 103 -2.97 -11.36 7.67
CA SER A 103 -3.81 -12.46 7.20
C SER A 103 -3.47 -12.87 5.76
N TYR A 104 -3.19 -11.90 4.89
CA TYR A 104 -2.74 -12.15 3.52
C TYR A 104 -1.34 -12.77 3.50
N GLY A 105 -0.41 -12.24 4.29
CA GLY A 105 0.95 -12.78 4.37
C GLY A 105 0.99 -14.24 4.84
N VAL A 106 0.17 -14.59 5.84
CA VAL A 106 0.03 -16.00 6.28
C VAL A 106 -0.52 -16.87 5.14
N LEU A 107 -1.58 -16.43 4.47
CA LEU A 107 -2.16 -17.16 3.33
C LEU A 107 -1.16 -17.38 2.18
N GLU A 108 -0.32 -16.39 1.88
CA GLU A 108 0.74 -16.49 0.87
C GLU A 108 1.76 -17.58 1.22
N VAL A 109 2.25 -17.60 2.47
CA VAL A 109 3.18 -18.64 2.95
C VAL A 109 2.55 -20.03 2.83
N HIS A 110 1.27 -20.17 3.16
CA HIS A 110 0.55 -21.44 2.99
C HIS A 110 0.46 -21.87 1.53
N PHE A 111 0.16 -20.94 0.63
CA PHE A 111 0.09 -21.23 -0.79
C PHE A 111 1.44 -21.68 -1.34
N ILE A 112 2.51 -20.95 -1.01
CA ILE A 112 3.89 -21.29 -1.38
C ILE A 112 4.26 -22.68 -0.87
N TYR A 113 4.00 -22.97 0.41
CA TYR A 113 4.30 -24.28 0.98
C TYR A 113 3.55 -25.39 0.25
N ARG A 114 2.24 -25.23 0.01
CA ARG A 114 1.42 -26.25 -0.67
C ARG A 114 1.90 -26.48 -2.10
N TYR A 115 2.22 -25.41 -2.82
CA TYR A 115 2.80 -25.50 -4.15
C TYR A 115 4.10 -26.30 -4.13
N ILE A 116 5.00 -26.04 -3.18
CA ILE A 116 6.27 -26.75 -3.06
C ILE A 116 6.05 -28.23 -2.73
N ALA A 117 5.16 -28.52 -1.77
CA ALA A 117 4.86 -29.88 -1.37
C ALA A 117 4.28 -30.73 -2.52
N LEU A 118 3.45 -30.14 -3.39
CA LEU A 118 2.78 -30.84 -4.49
C LEU A 118 3.61 -30.86 -5.78
N CYS A 119 4.15 -29.71 -6.18
CA CYS A 119 4.77 -29.52 -7.49
C CYS A 119 6.30 -29.59 -7.46
N ARG A 120 6.95 -29.37 -6.30
CA ARG A 120 8.41 -29.31 -6.15
C ARG A 120 8.91 -30.04 -4.90
N PRO A 121 8.63 -31.35 -4.73
CA PRO A 121 8.92 -32.07 -3.50
C PRO A 121 10.41 -32.08 -3.12
N LYS A 122 11.34 -31.94 -4.07
CA LYS A 122 12.78 -31.82 -3.78
C LYS A 122 13.14 -30.59 -2.93
N TRP A 123 12.32 -29.55 -2.96
CA TRP A 123 12.53 -28.29 -2.23
C TRP A 123 11.90 -28.31 -0.84
N ILE A 124 11.11 -29.32 -0.50
CA ILE A 124 10.40 -29.39 0.78
C ILE A 124 11.35 -29.48 1.97
N SER A 125 12.50 -30.15 1.80
CA SER A 125 13.51 -30.29 2.83
C SER A 125 14.07 -28.92 3.22
N ILE A 126 14.39 -28.10 2.21
CA ILE A 126 14.89 -26.73 2.37
C ILE A 126 13.84 -25.85 3.04
N PHE A 127 12.60 -25.86 2.55
CA PHE A 127 11.51 -25.04 3.10
C PHE A 127 11.07 -25.47 4.52
N SER A 128 11.39 -26.69 4.91
CA SER A 128 11.16 -27.21 6.26
C SER A 128 12.27 -26.83 7.24
N GLU A 129 13.39 -26.26 6.76
CA GLU A 129 14.47 -25.82 7.64
C GLU A 129 14.05 -24.61 8.48
N PRO A 130 14.43 -24.54 9.77
CA PRO A 130 14.09 -23.44 10.65
C PRO A 130 14.44 -22.06 10.09
N LYS A 131 15.56 -21.95 9.35
CA LYS A 131 16.01 -20.69 8.73
C LYS A 131 14.97 -20.14 7.75
N TRP A 132 14.43 -20.99 6.88
CA TRP A 132 13.43 -20.58 5.90
C TRP A 132 12.09 -20.26 6.54
N ILE A 133 11.70 -21.02 7.57
CA ILE A 133 10.52 -20.71 8.38
C ILE A 133 10.66 -19.34 9.04
N THR A 134 11.82 -19.03 9.61
CA THR A 134 12.12 -17.71 10.18
C THR A 134 12.07 -16.62 9.12
N VAL A 135 12.64 -16.82 7.94
CA VAL A 135 12.59 -15.84 6.84
C VAL A 135 11.15 -15.57 6.41
N MET A 136 10.32 -16.60 6.23
CA MET A 136 8.91 -16.44 5.88
C MET A 136 8.14 -15.71 6.98
N ALA A 137 8.36 -16.06 8.25
CA ALA A 137 7.75 -15.37 9.38
C ALA A 137 8.15 -13.88 9.41
N LEU A 138 9.44 -13.58 9.23
CA LEU A 138 9.94 -12.21 9.14
C LEU A 138 9.34 -11.44 7.96
N GLY A 139 9.13 -12.10 6.82
CA GLY A 139 8.45 -11.51 5.66
C GLY A 139 7.01 -11.11 5.99
N VAL A 140 6.25 -12.01 6.61
CA VAL A 140 4.87 -11.76 7.06
C VAL A 140 4.83 -10.62 8.08
N PHE A 141 5.67 -10.65 9.11
CA PHE A 141 5.75 -9.57 10.09
C PHE A 141 6.19 -8.25 9.45
N GLY A 142 7.15 -8.28 8.53
CA GLY A 142 7.61 -7.11 7.78
C GLY A 142 6.48 -6.46 6.99
N GLN A 143 5.67 -7.26 6.29
CA GLN A 143 4.46 -6.78 5.60
C GLN A 143 3.49 -6.10 6.58
N GLY A 144 3.24 -6.73 7.73
CA GLY A 144 2.41 -6.14 8.78
C GLY A 144 2.95 -4.79 9.28
N ILE A 145 4.26 -4.70 9.54
CA ILE A 145 4.92 -3.46 10.00
C ILE A 145 4.82 -2.37 8.92
N VAL A 146 5.04 -2.70 7.65
CA VAL A 146 4.89 -1.74 6.55
C VAL A 146 3.46 -1.20 6.51
N TRP A 147 2.46 -2.07 6.66
CA TRP A 147 1.06 -1.64 6.71
C TRP A 147 0.77 -0.76 7.93
N PHE A 148 1.25 -1.16 9.10
CA PHE A 148 1.13 -0.36 10.32
C PHE A 148 1.72 1.04 10.15
N CYS A 149 2.96 1.14 9.68
CA CYS A 149 3.64 2.41 9.48
C CYS A 149 2.93 3.27 8.43
N SER A 150 2.45 2.65 7.34
CA SER A 150 1.72 3.37 6.29
C SER A 150 0.45 4.02 6.85
N VAL A 151 -0.33 3.27 7.64
CA VAL A 151 -1.54 3.82 8.26
C VAL A 151 -1.19 4.85 9.34
N TYR A 152 -0.22 4.55 10.19
CA TYR A 152 0.17 5.39 11.32
C TYR A 152 0.69 6.77 10.86
N PHE A 153 1.53 6.81 9.82
CA PHE A 153 2.12 8.05 9.33
C PHE A 153 1.26 8.77 8.29
N CYS A 154 0.46 8.06 7.49
CA CYS A 154 -0.24 8.67 6.35
C CYS A 154 -1.76 8.85 6.55
N MET A 155 -2.38 8.23 7.57
CA MET A 155 -3.85 8.21 7.74
C MET A 155 -4.32 8.81 9.06
N TRP A 156 -3.49 9.66 9.67
CA TRP A 156 -3.91 10.46 10.83
C TRP A 156 -5.08 11.38 10.46
N SER A 157 -6.02 11.52 11.40
CA SER A 157 -7.19 12.37 11.25
C SER A 157 -6.87 13.82 11.64
N ASP A 158 -6.55 14.63 10.64
CA ASP A 158 -6.34 16.08 10.81
C ASP A 158 -7.65 16.84 11.11
N ASP A 159 -7.49 18.10 11.52
CA ASP A 159 -8.63 18.96 11.88
C ASP A 159 -9.56 19.19 10.69
N GLU A 160 -9.04 19.25 9.47
CA GLU A 160 -9.84 19.43 8.25
C GLU A 160 -10.80 18.25 8.02
N MET A 161 -10.29 17.01 8.09
CA MET A 161 -11.12 15.81 7.97
C MET A 161 -12.15 15.73 9.10
N ARG A 162 -11.76 16.08 10.33
CA ARG A 162 -12.67 16.09 11.48
C ARG A 162 -13.78 17.12 11.31
N SER A 163 -13.47 18.35 10.91
CA SER A 163 -14.48 19.37 10.63
C SER A 163 -15.43 18.96 9.49
N TYR A 164 -14.93 18.28 8.45
CA TYR A 164 -15.78 17.75 7.38
C TYR A 164 -16.78 16.69 7.89
N LEU A 165 -16.32 15.84 8.81
CA LEU A 165 -17.10 14.73 9.37
C LEU A 165 -17.99 15.14 10.56
N GLU A 166 -17.89 16.38 11.07
CA GLU A 166 -18.60 16.82 12.26
C GLU A 166 -20.13 16.72 12.09
N VAL A 167 -20.67 17.27 11.00
CA VAL A 167 -22.11 17.25 10.73
C VAL A 167 -22.62 15.81 10.48
N PRO A 168 -21.98 15.00 9.61
CA PRO A 168 -22.36 13.59 9.42
C PRO A 168 -22.34 12.77 10.71
N PHE A 169 -21.30 12.89 11.54
CA PHE A 169 -21.20 12.14 12.79
C PHE A 169 -22.24 12.57 13.83
N ARG A 170 -22.54 13.86 13.92
CA ARG A 170 -23.65 14.33 14.77
C ARG A 170 -25.00 13.84 14.25
N ARG A 171 -25.22 13.84 12.93
CA ARG A 171 -26.47 13.40 12.28
C ARG A 171 -26.71 11.89 12.48
N ASP A 172 -25.71 11.07 12.20
CA ASP A 172 -25.89 9.61 12.09
C ASP A 172 -25.62 8.86 13.39
N TYR A 173 -24.77 9.43 14.25
CA TYR A 173 -24.30 8.77 15.46
C TYR A 173 -24.56 9.58 16.74
N ASN A 174 -25.05 10.82 16.62
CA ASN A 174 -25.18 11.77 17.73
C ASN A 174 -23.87 11.90 18.55
N ALA A 175 -22.73 11.93 17.85
CA ALA A 175 -21.41 11.87 18.46
C ALA A 175 -20.50 13.00 17.98
N ASP A 176 -19.61 13.44 18.88
CA ASP A 176 -18.61 14.46 18.60
C ASP A 176 -17.36 13.82 17.99
N VAL A 177 -17.14 14.08 16.70
CA VAL A 177 -16.04 13.53 15.90
C VAL A 177 -14.67 13.88 16.46
N HIS A 178 -14.50 15.01 17.16
CA HIS A 178 -13.22 15.44 17.71
C HIS A 178 -12.80 14.63 18.94
N LYS A 179 -13.73 13.88 19.56
CA LYS A 179 -13.47 13.03 20.73
C LYS A 179 -13.35 11.55 20.38
N ILE A 180 -13.45 11.21 19.10
CA ILE A 180 -13.42 9.83 18.63
C ILE A 180 -12.03 9.54 18.03
N PRO A 181 -11.43 8.38 18.34
CA PRO A 181 -10.25 7.89 17.65
C PRO A 181 -10.64 7.50 16.21
N ILE A 182 -10.03 8.16 15.23
CA ILE A 182 -10.36 8.02 13.80
C ILE A 182 -9.06 7.88 13.01
N LEU A 183 -9.04 6.94 12.08
CA LEU A 183 -8.11 6.95 10.95
C LEU A 183 -8.91 7.06 9.66
N GLY A 184 -8.40 7.76 8.67
CA GLY A 184 -9.15 7.99 7.45
C GLY A 184 -8.34 8.70 6.40
N SER A 185 -8.96 8.88 5.24
CA SER A 185 -8.40 9.68 4.17
C SER A 185 -9.50 10.47 3.49
N THR A 186 -9.17 11.73 3.23
CA THR A 186 -9.98 12.65 2.44
C THR A 186 -9.47 12.62 1.00
N TYR A 187 -10.28 12.08 0.09
CA TYR A 187 -9.99 12.04 -1.34
C TYR A 187 -10.22 13.41 -2.00
N TRP A 188 -9.60 13.60 -3.16
CA TRP A 188 -9.59 14.88 -3.89
C TRP A 188 -10.99 15.50 -4.04
N GLY A 189 -11.17 16.71 -3.50
CA GLY A 189 -12.39 17.50 -3.65
C GLY A 189 -13.37 17.48 -2.48
N ALA A 190 -13.07 16.80 -1.36
CA ALA A 190 -13.94 16.84 -0.17
C ALA A 190 -13.93 18.20 0.56
N SER A 191 -12.91 19.03 0.34
CA SER A 191 -12.83 20.36 0.94
C SER A 191 -12.34 21.36 -0.09
N THR A 192 -13.26 21.95 -0.85
CA THR A 192 -12.95 23.21 -1.55
C THR A 192 -14.10 24.20 -1.52
N LYS A 193 -15.06 24.02 -0.62
CA LYS A 193 -16.15 24.99 -0.43
C LYS A 193 -16.16 25.68 0.93
N LEU A 194 -15.38 25.25 1.93
CA LEU A 194 -15.51 25.82 3.27
C LEU A 194 -14.25 26.40 3.94
N ILE A 195 -13.00 26.03 3.59
CA ILE A 195 -11.85 26.51 4.41
C ILE A 195 -10.60 27.00 3.64
N VAL A 196 -10.44 26.74 2.34
CA VAL A 196 -9.21 27.17 1.62
C VAL A 196 -9.48 28.43 0.79
N PRO A 197 -8.67 29.51 0.90
CA PRO A 197 -8.78 30.65 -0.02
C PRO A 197 -8.62 30.14 -1.46
N ASP A 198 -9.52 30.59 -2.34
CA ASP A 198 -9.68 30.04 -3.68
C ASP A 198 -8.36 30.09 -4.44
N MET A 199 -7.67 28.93 -4.48
CA MET A 199 -6.45 28.77 -5.25
C MET A 199 -6.78 29.04 -6.70
N SER A 200 -5.97 29.86 -7.39
CA SER A 200 -6.26 30.25 -8.77
C SER A 200 -6.59 29.03 -9.63
N LYS A 201 -7.54 29.18 -10.56
CA LYS A 201 -7.99 28.08 -11.46
C LYS A 201 -6.81 27.33 -12.11
N ASN A 202 -5.70 28.02 -12.34
CA ASN A 202 -4.47 27.48 -12.89
C ASN A 202 -3.72 26.56 -11.91
N THR A 203 -3.57 26.97 -10.64
CA THR A 203 -2.91 26.18 -9.59
C THR A 203 -3.72 24.92 -9.26
N LYS A 204 -5.06 25.02 -9.22
CA LYS A 204 -5.94 23.86 -9.01
C LYS A 204 -5.90 22.87 -10.18
N LYS A 205 -5.84 23.36 -11.42
CA LYS A 205 -5.64 22.54 -12.62
C LYS A 205 -4.28 21.86 -12.60
N MET A 206 -3.24 22.56 -12.16
CA MET A 206 -1.88 22.02 -12.01
C MET A 206 -1.81 20.91 -10.96
N HIS A 207 -2.32 21.12 -9.74
CA HIS A 207 -2.37 20.07 -8.71
C HIS A 207 -3.23 18.87 -9.15
N ARG A 208 -4.35 19.10 -9.86
CA ARG A 208 -5.17 18.01 -10.42
C ARG A 208 -4.40 17.21 -11.48
N ASN A 209 -3.59 17.86 -12.30
CA ASN A 209 -2.76 17.18 -13.29
C ASN A 209 -1.61 16.41 -12.62
N LEU A 210 -1.01 16.96 -11.54
CA LEU A 210 -0.01 16.27 -10.74
C LEU A 210 -0.58 15.04 -10.03
N LEU A 211 -1.78 15.13 -9.45
CA LEU A 211 -2.46 13.98 -8.82
C LEU A 211 -2.83 12.90 -9.85
N LYS A 212 -3.32 13.30 -11.03
CA LYS A 212 -3.57 12.37 -12.14
C LYS A 212 -2.28 11.68 -12.61
N ALA A 213 -1.20 12.43 -12.74
CA ALA A 213 0.10 11.90 -13.09
C ALA A 213 0.60 10.93 -12.01
N LEU A 214 0.45 11.26 -10.72
CA LEU A 214 0.83 10.40 -9.61
C LEU A 214 0.01 9.12 -9.55
N ALA A 215 -1.31 9.19 -9.76
CA ALA A 215 -2.18 8.01 -9.82
C ALA A 215 -1.82 7.09 -10.99
N ILE A 216 -1.53 7.66 -12.16
CA ILE A 216 -1.04 6.94 -13.33
C ILE A 216 0.35 6.35 -13.05
N GLN A 217 1.24 7.10 -12.41
CA GLN A 217 2.59 6.68 -12.03
C GLN A 217 2.59 5.58 -10.95
N THR A 218 1.56 5.48 -10.11
CA THR A 218 1.40 4.36 -9.16
C THR A 218 0.79 3.14 -9.84
N PHE A 219 -0.15 3.35 -10.77
CA PHE A 219 -0.83 2.25 -11.47
C PHE A 219 0.04 1.60 -12.55
N ILE A 220 0.91 2.35 -13.23
CA ILE A 220 1.78 1.85 -14.30
C ILE A 220 2.77 0.79 -13.79
N PRO A 221 3.54 1.00 -12.71
CA PRO A 221 4.42 -0.03 -12.14
C PRO A 221 3.62 -1.21 -11.58
N PHE A 222 2.44 -0.97 -11.02
CA PHE A 222 1.58 -2.06 -10.55
C PHE A 222 1.07 -2.92 -11.71
N ALA A 223 0.54 -2.32 -12.78
CA ALA A 223 0.05 -3.06 -13.94
C ALA A 223 1.19 -3.70 -14.75
N ILE A 224 2.30 -2.99 -14.99
CA ILE A 224 3.42 -3.46 -15.81
C ILE A 224 4.32 -4.44 -15.05
N SER A 225 4.46 -4.35 -13.73
CA SER A 225 5.30 -5.29 -12.97
C SER A 225 4.49 -6.43 -12.38
N TYR A 226 3.28 -6.17 -11.87
CA TYR A 226 2.49 -7.19 -11.19
C TYR A 226 1.72 -8.08 -12.17
N VAL A 227 1.15 -7.55 -13.26
CA VAL A 227 0.41 -8.37 -14.24
C VAL A 227 1.32 -9.35 -14.97
N PRO A 228 2.52 -8.99 -15.46
CA PRO A 228 3.44 -9.97 -16.05
C PRO A 228 3.96 -10.97 -15.03
N CYS A 229 4.13 -10.59 -13.76
CA CYS A 229 4.45 -11.56 -12.70
C CYS A 229 3.31 -12.55 -12.48
N VAL A 230 2.06 -12.08 -12.38
CA VAL A 230 0.88 -12.93 -12.22
C VAL A 230 0.67 -13.84 -13.43
N VAL A 231 0.87 -13.33 -14.66
CA VAL A 231 0.81 -14.12 -15.90
C VAL A 231 1.96 -15.14 -15.96
N ALA A 232 3.20 -14.75 -15.65
CA ALA A 232 4.34 -15.66 -15.61
C ALA A 232 4.18 -16.77 -14.55
N TRP A 233 3.45 -16.49 -13.46
CA TRP A 233 3.15 -17.46 -12.41
C TRP A 233 1.94 -18.36 -12.74
N SER A 234 1.07 -17.95 -13.65
CA SER A 234 -0.11 -18.71 -14.09
C SER A 234 0.09 -19.51 -15.39
N VAL A 235 1.06 -19.14 -16.24
CA VAL A 235 1.43 -19.91 -17.45
C VAL A 235 1.85 -21.37 -17.17
N PRO A 236 2.59 -21.70 -16.08
CA PRO A 236 2.93 -23.09 -15.76
C PRO A 236 1.70 -23.96 -15.43
N ILE A 237 0.57 -23.35 -15.08
CA ILE A 237 -0.69 -24.05 -14.81
C ILE A 237 -1.32 -24.56 -16.13
N ILE A 238 -0.94 -24.00 -17.29
CA ILE A 238 -1.55 -24.24 -18.61
C ILE A 238 -0.68 -25.13 -19.54
N HIS A 239 0.47 -25.65 -19.07
CA HIS A 239 1.32 -26.60 -19.80
C HIS A 239 1.78 -26.15 -21.22
N VAL A 240 2.05 -24.86 -21.43
CA VAL A 240 2.59 -24.37 -22.72
C VAL A 240 4.10 -24.12 -22.63
N ASP A 241 4.88 -24.84 -23.43
CA ASP A 241 6.34 -24.83 -23.43
C ASP A 241 6.89 -23.55 -24.10
N THR A 242 7.20 -22.51 -23.32
CA THR A 242 7.74 -21.23 -23.82
C THR A 242 9.06 -20.88 -23.13
N LYS A 243 10.09 -21.72 -23.33
CA LYS A 243 11.42 -21.60 -22.68
C LYS A 243 12.31 -20.45 -23.18
N SER A 244 12.04 -19.82 -24.31
CA SER A 244 12.96 -18.81 -24.91
C SER A 244 12.52 -17.35 -24.73
N LEU A 245 11.21 -17.06 -24.71
CA LEU A 245 10.70 -15.68 -24.67
C LEU A 245 10.72 -15.03 -23.28
N ASN A 246 10.72 -15.84 -22.21
CA ASN A 246 10.61 -15.35 -20.83
C ASN A 246 11.93 -14.80 -20.27
N ASN A 247 13.07 -15.26 -20.78
CA ASN A 247 14.39 -14.83 -20.29
C ASN A 247 14.82 -13.46 -20.85
N PHE A 248 14.42 -13.09 -22.06
CA PHE A 248 14.79 -11.79 -22.64
C PHE A 248 13.89 -10.66 -22.12
N THR A 249 12.58 -10.88 -22.03
CA THR A 249 11.62 -9.80 -21.73
C THR A 249 11.67 -9.38 -20.25
N ALA A 250 11.78 -10.33 -19.32
CA ALA A 250 11.80 -10.03 -17.88
C ALA A 250 13.12 -9.36 -17.44
N VAL A 251 14.26 -9.79 -17.98
CA VAL A 251 15.57 -9.24 -17.61
C VAL A 251 15.78 -7.83 -18.16
N ILE A 252 15.37 -7.58 -19.41
CA ILE A 252 15.48 -6.25 -20.03
C ILE A 252 14.52 -5.25 -19.36
N ALA A 253 13.29 -5.65 -19.03
CA ALA A 253 12.32 -4.77 -18.36
C ALA A 253 12.74 -4.40 -16.93
N VAL A 254 13.29 -5.35 -16.16
CA VAL A 254 13.79 -5.10 -14.81
C VAL A 254 15.07 -4.24 -14.82
N ALA A 255 15.94 -4.40 -15.82
CA ALA A 255 17.17 -3.62 -15.95
C ALA A 255 16.95 -2.20 -16.50
N ALA A 256 15.92 -1.97 -17.32
CA ALA A 256 15.63 -0.65 -17.88
C ALA A 256 14.89 0.29 -16.92
N PHE A 257 14.16 -0.27 -15.93
CA PHE A 257 13.33 0.49 -14.99
C PHE A 257 14.09 1.59 -14.21
N PRO A 258 15.28 1.34 -13.63
CA PRO A 258 16.02 2.38 -12.88
C PRO A 258 16.59 3.51 -13.77
N PHE A 259 16.71 3.27 -15.08
CA PHE A 259 17.21 4.25 -16.04
C PHE A 259 16.09 5.13 -16.61
N ILE A 260 14.92 4.54 -16.89
CA ILE A 260 13.79 5.25 -17.48
C ILE A 260 13.10 6.18 -16.47
N ASP A 261 13.03 5.79 -15.19
CA ASP A 261 12.34 6.54 -14.14
C ASP A 261 12.88 7.98 -13.94
N PRO A 262 14.20 8.21 -13.78
CA PRO A 262 14.73 9.57 -13.67
C PRO A 262 14.69 10.36 -15.00
N LEU A 263 14.82 9.69 -16.16
CA LEU A 263 14.75 10.33 -17.47
C LEU A 263 13.34 10.84 -17.79
N ALA A 264 12.30 10.08 -17.41
CA ALA A 264 10.92 10.52 -17.55
C ALA A 264 10.63 11.75 -16.68
N ILE A 265 11.12 11.78 -15.44
CA ILE A 265 10.97 12.94 -14.54
C ILE A 265 11.70 14.17 -15.10
N MET A 266 12.92 14.01 -15.62
CA MET A 266 13.69 15.11 -16.22
C MET A 266 13.09 15.66 -17.51
N LEU A 267 12.38 14.84 -18.31
CA LEU A 267 11.77 15.27 -19.58
C LEU A 267 10.32 15.77 -19.42
N PHE A 268 9.55 15.29 -18.45
CA PHE A 268 8.14 15.64 -18.28
C PHE A 268 7.89 16.81 -17.31
N LEU A 269 8.78 17.10 -16.36
CA LEU A 269 8.65 18.30 -15.54
C LEU A 269 9.27 19.51 -16.28
N PRO A 270 8.49 20.58 -16.53
CA PRO A 270 8.95 21.72 -17.34
C PRO A 270 10.24 22.37 -16.82
N ASP A 271 10.38 22.51 -15.49
CA ASP A 271 11.52 23.19 -14.87
C ASP A 271 12.82 22.37 -14.96
N TYR A 272 12.73 21.04 -14.84
CA TYR A 272 13.85 20.12 -14.99
C TYR A 272 14.25 19.96 -16.45
N ARG A 273 13.27 19.86 -17.35
CA ARG A 273 13.50 19.81 -18.80
C ARG A 273 14.20 21.07 -19.30
N ASN A 274 13.76 22.25 -18.85
CA ASN A 274 14.36 23.52 -19.22
C ASN A 274 15.78 23.68 -18.64
N SER A 275 16.04 23.13 -17.45
CA SER A 275 17.38 23.08 -16.85
C SER A 275 18.31 22.11 -17.59
N LEU A 276 17.81 20.94 -17.99
CA LEU A 276 18.55 19.95 -18.79
C LEU A 276 18.91 20.51 -20.18
N PHE A 277 17.96 21.16 -20.86
CA PHE A 277 18.20 21.81 -22.15
C PHE A 277 19.16 23.00 -22.04
N ARG A 278 19.18 23.73 -20.92
CA ARG A 278 20.18 24.78 -20.68
C ARG A 278 21.61 24.25 -20.54
N ILE A 279 21.79 23.05 -20.01
CA ILE A 279 23.10 22.42 -19.81
C ILE A 279 23.62 21.78 -21.11
N PHE A 280 22.75 21.11 -21.88
CA PHE A 280 23.16 20.34 -23.06
C PHE A 280 22.90 21.02 -24.42
N LEU A 281 22.02 22.03 -24.47
CA LEU A 281 21.66 22.81 -25.66
C LEU A 281 21.71 24.33 -25.34
N PRO A 282 22.89 24.88 -24.95
CA PRO A 282 23.02 26.28 -24.55
C PRO A 282 22.62 27.27 -25.66
N CYS A 283 22.63 26.84 -26.93
CA CYS A 283 22.31 27.70 -28.08
C CYS A 283 20.80 27.93 -28.33
N TYR A 284 19.88 27.23 -27.64
CA TYR A 284 18.43 27.33 -27.91
C TYR A 284 17.68 28.28 -26.94
N PHE A 285 18.32 28.72 -25.86
CA PHE A 285 17.74 29.69 -24.90
C PHE A 285 18.77 30.78 -24.56
N ASN A 286 19.01 31.70 -25.49
CA ASN A 286 19.69 32.95 -25.21
C ASN A 286 18.64 34.00 -24.80
N PRO A 287 18.70 34.62 -23.61
CA PRO A 287 17.87 35.77 -23.32
C PRO A 287 18.50 37.00 -24.01
N THR A 288 18.12 37.26 -25.26
CA THR A 288 18.37 38.57 -25.85
C THR A 288 17.42 39.60 -25.24
N ARG A 289 17.84 40.17 -24.10
CA ARG A 289 17.58 41.57 -23.78
C ARG A 289 18.92 42.29 -23.79
N THR A 290 19.40 42.61 -24.98
CA THR A 290 20.43 43.63 -25.18
C THR A 290 19.73 44.98 -25.33
N TYR A 291 19.99 45.91 -24.40
CA TYR A 291 19.95 47.33 -24.73
C TYR A 291 21.15 47.63 -25.65
N PRO A 292 21.06 48.59 -26.58
CA PRO A 292 22.05 48.77 -27.62
C PRO A 292 23.33 49.42 -27.07
N GLU A 293 24.47 48.82 -27.39
CA GLU A 293 25.76 49.51 -27.43
C GLU A 293 26.38 49.34 -28.82
N THR A 294 27.14 50.36 -29.20
CA THR A 294 27.31 50.89 -30.54
C THR A 294 28.59 50.35 -31.20
N THR A 295 28.47 49.93 -32.47
CA THR A 295 29.45 50.03 -33.59
C THR A 295 30.80 49.32 -33.61
N ALA A 296 31.04 48.78 -34.83
CA ALA A 296 32.30 48.60 -35.58
C ALA A 296 33.27 47.51 -35.08
N GLY A 297 33.89 46.65 -35.90
CA GLY A 297 34.02 46.51 -37.35
C GLY A 297 35.20 45.54 -37.61
N GLU A 298 35.27 44.99 -38.83
CA GLU A 298 36.43 44.28 -39.44
C GLU A 298 36.73 42.85 -38.92
N VAL A 299 36.80 41.73 -39.67
CA VAL A 299 37.16 41.30 -41.04
C VAL A 299 38.43 40.41 -41.02
N SER A 300 38.32 39.23 -41.65
CA SER A 300 39.38 38.34 -42.19
C SER A 300 40.10 37.39 -41.21
N GLY A 301 40.35 36.09 -41.47
CA GLY A 301 40.10 35.20 -42.62
C GLY A 301 40.97 33.92 -42.53
N ARG A 302 40.51 32.80 -43.17
CA ARG A 302 41.26 31.61 -43.66
C ARG A 302 42.00 30.71 -42.62
N THR A 303 42.19 29.39 -42.72
CA THR A 303 42.25 28.37 -43.81
C THR A 303 42.38 26.97 -43.15
N THR A 304 41.55 25.97 -43.50
CA THR A 304 41.84 24.73 -44.31
C THR A 304 42.76 23.63 -43.75
N ASN A 305 42.24 22.40 -43.86
CA ASN A 305 42.88 21.10 -44.18
C ASN A 305 43.82 20.52 -43.10
N THR A 306 43.74 19.24 -42.72
CA THR A 306 43.48 17.99 -43.47
C THR A 306 42.74 16.98 -42.63
#